data_AF-A0A2G6PAI9-F1
#
_entry.id   AF-A0A2G6PAI9-F1
#
_cell.length_a   1.000
_cell.length_b   1.000
_cell.length_c   1.000
_cell.angle_alpha   90.00
_cell.angle_beta   90.00
_cell.angle_gamma   90.00
#
_symmetry.space_group_name_H-M   'P 1'
#
loop_
_entity.id
_entity.type
_entity.pdbx_description
1 polymer ?
#
loop_
_entity_poly.entity_id
_entity_poly.type
_entity_poly.pdbx_seq_one_letter_code
_entity_poly.pdbx_strand_id
1 'polypeptide(L)'
;MPDQAKSNFDVLYEKIENAVSDLTTLTVITAVGDVKVSQTAVQEDGKKKRVRSETYQNAKAILSKIDLIDGDINTVMDEAFVNDAGYAGLRDNHLNRVQDAQAIVDKNIKTLLGMVKTVGDILREIDTQKANQ
;
A
#
# COMPACT_ATOMS: atom_id res chain seq x y z
N MET A 1 35.51 -14.58 -4.07
CA MET A 1 34.37 -15.52 -4.04
C MET A 1 33.54 -15.20 -5.26
N PRO A 2 33.24 -16.17 -6.15
CA PRO A 2 32.45 -15.87 -7.33
C PRO A 2 31.02 -15.54 -6.89
N ASP A 3 30.54 -14.35 -7.26
CA ASP A 3 29.12 -13.99 -7.19
C ASP A 3 28.33 -15.06 -7.94
N GLN A 4 27.60 -15.91 -7.22
CA GLN A 4 26.65 -16.80 -7.85
C GLN A 4 25.57 -15.91 -8.45
N ALA A 5 25.46 -15.90 -9.78
CA ALA A 5 24.44 -15.16 -10.48
C ALA A 5 23.07 -15.57 -9.93
N LYS A 6 22.39 -14.64 -9.25
CA LYS A 6 21.04 -14.84 -8.71
C LYS A 6 20.15 -15.44 -9.78
N SER A 7 19.41 -16.49 -9.43
CA SER A 7 18.47 -17.09 -10.37
C SER A 7 17.34 -16.10 -10.67
N ASN A 8 16.66 -16.28 -11.80
CA ASN A 8 15.47 -15.48 -12.13
C ASN A 8 14.38 -15.57 -11.05
N PHE A 9 14.37 -16.66 -10.28
CA PHE A 9 13.46 -16.82 -9.15
C PHE A 9 13.86 -15.92 -7.98
N ASP A 10 15.14 -15.86 -7.62
CA ASP A 10 15.61 -15.01 -6.51
C ASP A 10 15.29 -13.54 -6.79
N VAL A 11 15.46 -13.12 -8.05
CA VAL A 11 15.12 -11.75 -8.50
C VAL A 11 13.60 -11.49 -8.44
N LEU A 12 12.77 -12.48 -8.76
CA LEU A 12 11.31 -12.36 -8.69
C LEU A 12 10.83 -12.37 -7.23
N TYR A 13 11.38 -13.26 -6.41
CA TYR A 13 11.10 -13.36 -4.98
C TYR A 13 11.47 -12.06 -4.27
N GLU A 14 12.67 -11.52 -4.47
CA GLU A 14 13.08 -10.23 -3.91
C GLU A 14 12.16 -9.09 -4.36
N LYS A 15 11.71 -9.07 -5.62
CA LYS A 15 10.76 -8.05 -6.09
C LYS A 15 9.41 -8.15 -5.40
N ILE A 16 8.93 -9.36 -5.14
CA ILE A 16 7.65 -9.57 -4.45
C ILE A 16 7.79 -9.28 -2.96
N GLU A 17 8.86 -9.74 -2.32
CA GLU A 17 9.16 -9.48 -0.91
C GLU A 17 9.26 -7.96 -0.65
N ASN A 18 9.98 -7.22 -1.50
CA ASN A 18 10.04 -5.76 -1.43
C ASN A 18 8.65 -5.12 -1.63
N ALA A 19 7.87 -5.60 -2.62
CA ALA A 19 6.53 -5.08 -2.86
C ALA A 19 5.56 -5.37 -1.70
N VAL A 20 5.70 -6.51 -1.02
CA VAL A 20 4.90 -6.89 0.15
C VAL A 20 5.33 -6.09 1.38
N SER A 21 6.62 -5.83 1.57
CA SER A 21 7.12 -5.01 2.67
C SER A 21 6.63 -3.55 2.62
N ASP A 22 6.42 -3.01 1.41
CA ASP A 22 5.85 -1.68 1.20
C ASP A 22 4.32 -1.64 1.41
N LEU A 23 3.64 -2.80 1.42
CA LEU A 23 2.19 -2.94 1.58
C LEU A 23 1.77 -3.11 3.05
N THR A 24 2.55 -2.60 4.00
CA THR A 24 2.28 -2.84 5.42
C THR A 24 1.36 -1.79 6.05
N THR A 25 1.30 -0.58 5.51
CA THR A 25 0.44 0.48 6.05
C THR A 25 -0.26 1.26 4.96
N LEU A 26 -1.57 1.43 5.10
CA LEU A 26 -2.36 2.34 4.29
C LEU A 26 -2.79 3.56 5.11
N THR A 27 -2.68 4.75 4.51
CA THR A 27 -3.12 6.00 5.15
C THR A 27 -4.24 6.64 4.33
N VAL A 28 -5.37 6.92 4.98
CA VAL A 28 -6.48 7.68 4.42
C VAL A 28 -6.52 9.04 5.10
N ILE A 29 -6.52 10.12 4.32
CA ILE A 29 -6.55 11.49 4.84
C ILE A 29 -7.72 12.23 4.19
N THR A 30 -8.58 12.81 5.02
CA THR A 30 -9.56 13.82 4.60
C THR A 30 -9.19 15.12 5.30
N ALA A 31 -8.86 16.16 4.54
CA ALA A 31 -8.51 17.47 5.10
C ALA A 31 -9.34 18.57 4.45
N VAL A 32 -9.69 19.59 5.24
CA VAL A 32 -10.41 20.79 4.80
C VAL A 32 -9.70 22.01 5.36
N GLY A 33 -9.35 22.96 4.48
CA GLY A 33 -8.60 24.16 4.82
C GLY A 33 -7.71 24.59 3.66
N ASP A 34 -6.60 25.30 3.95
CA ASP A 34 -5.57 25.61 2.96
C ASP A 34 -4.72 24.36 2.70
N VAL A 35 -5.23 23.52 1.79
CA VAL A 35 -4.59 22.28 1.35
C VAL A 35 -4.00 22.50 -0.04
N LYS A 36 -2.69 22.37 -0.17
CA LYS A 36 -2.00 22.36 -1.47
C LYS A 36 -1.51 20.96 -1.78
N VAL A 37 -1.98 20.42 -2.90
CA VAL A 37 -1.52 19.13 -3.43
C VAL A 37 -0.69 19.42 -4.67
N SER A 38 0.54 18.90 -4.68
CA SER A 38 1.40 18.95 -5.86
C SER A 38 1.83 17.54 -6.25
N GLN A 39 2.07 17.32 -7.53
CA GLN A 39 2.62 16.07 -8.04
C GLN A 39 3.82 16.40 -8.93
N THR A 40 5.00 15.91 -8.55
CA THR A 40 6.24 16.19 -9.26
C THR A 40 6.78 14.89 -9.83
N ALA A 41 7.26 14.93 -11.07
CA ALA A 41 8.00 13.82 -11.66
C ALA A 41 9.45 13.89 -11.17
N VAL A 42 9.89 12.87 -10.46
CA VAL A 42 11.29 12.67 -10.04
C VAL A 42 11.87 11.48 -10.78
N GLN A 43 13.18 11.54 -11.00
CA GLN A 43 13.94 10.43 -11.58
C GLN A 43 14.67 9.73 -10.44
N GLU A 44 14.36 8.46 -10.23
CA GLU A 44 14.95 7.60 -9.20
C GLU A 44 15.32 6.29 -9.88
N ASP A 45 16.59 5.87 -9.78
CA ASP A 45 17.14 4.66 -10.44
C ASP A 45 16.82 4.54 -11.94
N GLY A 46 16.91 5.66 -12.67
CA GLY A 46 16.64 5.70 -14.12
C GLY A 46 15.16 5.58 -14.51
N LYS A 47 14.24 5.49 -13.55
CA LYS A 47 12.79 5.43 -13.79
C LYS A 47 12.13 6.77 -13.41
N LYS A 48 11.14 7.19 -14.22
CA LYS A 48 10.30 8.34 -13.89
C LYS A 48 9.24 7.91 -12.87
N LYS A 49 9.32 8.47 -11.67
CA LYS A 49 8.36 8.27 -10.57
C LYS A 49 7.58 9.57 -10.36
N ARG A 50 6.28 9.47 -10.09
CA ARG A 50 5.49 10.63 -9.67
C ARG A 50 5.41 10.63 -8.15
N VAL A 51 5.91 11.67 -7.52
CA VAL A 51 5.79 11.87 -6.08
C VAL A 51 4.69 12.89 -5.83
N ARG A 52 3.72 12.51 -5.00
CA ARG A 52 2.68 13.40 -4.49
C ARG A 52 3.25 14.07 -3.23
N SER A 53 3.11 15.38 -3.14
CA SER A 53 3.42 16.17 -1.96
C SER A 53 2.20 16.98 -1.56
N GLU A 54 1.97 17.09 -0.26
CA GLU A 54 0.81 17.75 0.31
C GLU A 54 1.26 18.65 1.46
N THR A 55 0.76 19.87 1.47
CA THR A 55 0.93 20.78 2.61
C THR A 55 -0.43 21.19 3.13
N TYR A 56 -0.58 21.12 4.45
CA TYR A 56 -1.81 21.46 5.16
C TYR A 56 -1.53 22.67 6.05
N GLN A 57 -2.10 23.83 5.74
CA GLN A 57 -2.03 25.02 6.59
C GLN A 57 -3.41 25.32 7.16
N ASN A 58 -3.50 25.50 8.48
CA ASN A 58 -4.76 25.74 9.21
C ASN A 58 -5.89 24.76 8.83
N ALA A 59 -5.53 23.54 8.40
CA ALA A 59 -6.48 22.57 7.93
C ALA A 59 -6.96 21.70 9.08
N LYS A 60 -8.25 21.42 9.09
CA LYS A 60 -8.85 20.41 9.94
C LYS A 60 -8.77 19.09 9.19
N ALA A 61 -8.41 18.00 9.86
CA ALA A 61 -8.28 16.70 9.21
C ALA A 61 -8.87 15.54 10.01
N ILE A 62 -9.27 14.50 9.28
CA ILE A 62 -9.42 13.13 9.75
C ILE A 62 -8.31 12.31 9.09
N LEU A 63 -7.57 11.58 9.89
CA LEU A 63 -6.49 10.69 9.48
C LEU A 63 -6.79 9.29 9.99
N SER A 64 -6.85 8.31 9.09
CA SER A 64 -6.91 6.90 9.44
C SER A 64 -5.69 6.17 8.92
N LYS A 65 -5.04 5.42 9.81
CA LYS A 65 -3.97 4.48 9.47
C LYS A 65 -4.52 3.08 9.61
N ILE A 66 -4.31 2.28 8.58
CA ILE A 66 -4.68 0.87 8.54
C ILE A 66 -3.38 0.10 8.47
N ASP A 67 -3.09 -0.70 9.48
CA ASP A 67 -2.06 -1.73 9.39
C ASP A 67 -2.66 -2.91 8.61
N LEU A 68 -1.95 -3.30 7.55
CA LEU A 68 -2.44 -4.25 6.56
C LEU A 68 -2.07 -5.69 6.92
N ILE A 69 -1.21 -5.89 7.93
CA ILE A 69 -0.82 -7.20 8.43
C ILE A 69 -1.83 -7.69 9.46
N ASP A 70 -2.13 -6.87 10.47
CA ASP A 70 -3.06 -7.24 11.55
C ASP A 70 -4.49 -6.72 11.31
N GLY A 71 -4.66 -5.76 10.40
CA GLY A 71 -5.95 -5.15 10.08
C GLY A 71 -6.36 -4.04 11.04
N ASP A 72 -5.47 -3.59 11.93
CA ASP A 72 -5.77 -2.57 12.93
C ASP A 72 -5.98 -1.21 12.28
N ILE A 73 -7.04 -0.51 12.72
CA ILE A 73 -7.41 0.82 12.22
C ILE A 73 -7.31 1.83 13.35
N ASN A 74 -6.41 2.79 13.18
CA ASN A 74 -6.24 3.91 14.08
C ASN A 74 -6.70 5.20 13.40
N THR A 75 -7.76 5.81 13.92
CA THR A 75 -8.30 7.07 13.41
C THR A 75 -8.09 8.18 14.44
N VAL A 76 -7.53 9.30 13.98
CA VAL A 76 -7.46 10.56 14.74
C VAL A 76 -8.13 11.66 13.92
N MET A 77 -8.83 12.57 14.59
CA MET A 77 -9.52 13.67 13.92
C MET A 77 -9.54 14.95 14.74
N ASP A 78 -9.57 16.08 14.03
CA ASP A 78 -9.89 17.38 14.62
C ASP A 78 -11.30 17.36 15.22
N GLU A 79 -11.46 17.98 16.38
CA GLU A 79 -12.72 18.01 17.14
C GLU A 79 -13.92 18.51 16.33
N ALA A 80 -13.70 19.36 15.31
CA ALA A 80 -14.77 19.88 14.48
C ALA A 80 -15.50 18.76 13.71
N PHE A 81 -14.81 17.68 13.34
CA PHE A 81 -15.45 16.53 12.68
C PHE A 81 -16.39 15.75 13.61
N VAL A 82 -16.27 15.94 14.92
CA VAL A 82 -17.16 15.36 15.92
C VAL A 82 -18.31 16.33 16.24
N ASN A 83 -17.98 17.60 16.48
CA ASN A 83 -18.88 18.56 17.11
C ASN A 83 -19.69 19.40 16.12
N ASP A 84 -19.23 19.55 14.88
CA ASP A 84 -19.87 20.40 13.88
C ASP A 84 -20.54 19.55 12.79
N ALA A 85 -21.86 19.71 12.69
CA ALA A 85 -22.71 19.01 11.72
C ALA A 85 -22.32 19.32 10.26
N GLY A 86 -21.69 20.46 9.99
CA GLY A 86 -21.18 20.83 8.68
C GLY A 86 -20.11 19.86 8.15
N TYR A 87 -19.43 19.12 9.03
CA TYR A 87 -18.43 18.12 8.67
C TYR A 87 -18.94 16.68 8.67
N ALA A 88 -20.20 16.43 9.06
CA ALA A 88 -20.74 15.07 9.20
C ALA A 88 -20.63 14.27 7.89
N GLY A 89 -21.01 14.86 6.75
CA GLY A 89 -20.91 14.18 5.45
C GLY A 89 -19.47 13.84 5.05
N LEU A 90 -18.49 14.68 5.40
CA LEU A 90 -17.07 14.41 5.13
C LEU A 90 -16.52 13.32 6.04
N ARG A 91 -16.91 13.31 7.32
CA ARG A 91 -16.58 12.24 8.26
C ARG A 91 -17.15 10.91 7.79
N ASP A 92 -18.43 10.87 7.47
CA ASP A 92 -19.09 9.63 7.07
C ASP A 92 -18.50 9.12 5.74
N ASN A 93 -18.19 10.01 4.79
CA ASN A 93 -17.48 9.64 3.58
C ASN A 93 -16.07 9.09 3.86
N HIS A 94 -15.33 9.67 4.81
CA HIS A 94 -14.01 9.18 5.20
C HIS A 94 -14.10 7.76 5.78
N LEU A 95 -15.04 7.51 6.69
CA LEU A 95 -15.23 6.20 7.32
C LEU A 95 -15.60 5.12 6.28
N ASN A 96 -16.47 5.45 5.32
CA ASN A 96 -16.78 4.55 4.21
C ASN A 96 -15.54 4.25 3.36
N ARG A 97 -14.73 5.26 3.04
CA ARG A 97 -13.47 5.05 2.31
C ARG A 97 -12.48 4.18 3.07
N VAL A 98 -12.43 4.29 4.40
CA VAL A 98 -11.56 3.44 5.25
C VAL A 98 -11.99 1.97 5.14
N GLN A 99 -13.30 1.69 5.18
CA GLN A 99 -13.83 0.33 4.99
C GLN A 99 -13.53 -0.22 3.58
N ASP A 100 -13.80 0.58 2.55
CA ASP A 100 -13.52 0.20 1.16
C ASP A 100 -12.03 -0.06 0.94
N ALA A 101 -11.18 0.80 1.51
CA ALA A 101 -9.73 0.71 1.42
C ALA A 101 -9.20 -0.58 2.04
N GLN A 102 -9.68 -0.96 3.23
CA GLN A 102 -9.32 -2.22 3.87
C GLN A 102 -9.68 -3.43 2.99
N ALA A 103 -10.91 -3.45 2.45
CA ALA A 103 -11.37 -4.53 1.58
C ALA A 103 -10.56 -4.65 0.28
N ILE A 104 -10.20 -3.51 -0.33
CA ILE A 104 -9.36 -3.47 -1.54
C ILE A 104 -7.96 -4.01 -1.25
N VAL A 105 -7.36 -3.63 -0.12
CA VAL A 105 -6.01 -4.08 0.21
C VAL A 105 -5.97 -5.57 0.54
N ASP A 106 -6.88 -6.08 1.36
CA ASP A 106 -6.97 -7.51 1.67
C ASP A 106 -7.08 -8.35 0.38
N LYS A 107 -7.93 -7.91 -0.56
CA LYS A 107 -8.04 -8.53 -1.89
C LYS A 107 -6.72 -8.50 -2.66
N ASN A 108 -6.01 -7.37 -2.66
CA ASN A 108 -4.74 -7.23 -3.37
C ASN A 108 -3.65 -8.12 -2.75
N ILE A 109 -3.53 -8.15 -1.41
CA ILE A 109 -2.58 -9.01 -0.69
C ILE A 109 -2.86 -10.49 -0.98
N LYS A 110 -4.12 -10.93 -0.90
CA LYS A 110 -4.52 -12.30 -1.24
C LYS A 110 -4.17 -12.66 -2.69
N THR A 111 -4.36 -11.72 -3.61
CA THR A 111 -3.99 -11.90 -5.02
C THR A 111 -2.48 -12.08 -5.18
N LEU A 112 -1.68 -11.22 -4.55
CA LEU A 112 -0.21 -11.31 -4.58
C LEU A 112 0.29 -12.63 -3.99
N LEU A 113 -0.25 -13.04 -2.83
CA LEU A 113 0.08 -14.33 -2.21
C LEU A 113 -0.26 -15.51 -3.14
N GLY A 114 -1.42 -15.44 -3.82
CA GLY A 114 -1.81 -16.42 -4.83
C GLY A 114 -0.83 -16.50 -6.00
N MET A 115 -0.35 -15.35 -6.49
CA MET A 115 0.67 -15.30 -7.55
C MET A 115 1.99 -15.92 -7.09
N VAL A 116 2.47 -15.59 -5.88
CA VAL A 116 3.69 -16.18 -5.28
C VAL A 116 3.57 -17.69 -5.20
N LYS A 117 2.46 -18.18 -4.66
CA LYS A 117 2.20 -19.61 -4.52
C LYS A 117 2.23 -20.30 -5.89
N THR A 118 1.51 -19.74 -6.87
CA THR A 118 1.43 -20.31 -8.22
C THR A 118 2.81 -20.40 -8.88
N VAL A 119 3.61 -19.34 -8.79
CA VAL A 119 4.99 -19.33 -9.31
C VAL A 119 5.86 -20.36 -8.59
N GLY A 120 5.77 -20.44 -7.25
CA GLY A 120 6.51 -21.41 -6.45
C GLY A 120 6.15 -22.86 -6.80
N ASP A 121 4.87 -23.15 -7.03
CA ASP A 121 4.39 -24.48 -7.43
C ASP A 121 4.91 -24.85 -8.82
N ILE A 122 4.84 -23.93 -9.80
CA ILE A 122 5.40 -24.15 -11.15
C ILE A 122 6.89 -24.46 -11.11
N LEU A 123 7.66 -23.72 -10.30
CA LEU A 123 9.11 -23.91 -10.22
C LEU A 123 9.49 -25.24 -9.56
N ARG A 124 8.79 -25.63 -8.49
CA ARG A 124 8.96 -26.96 -7.88
C ARG A 124 8.69 -28.07 -8.88
N GLU A 125 7.67 -27.92 -9.71
CA GLU A 125 7.34 -28.90 -10.75
C GLU A 125 8.45 -29.01 -11.80
N ILE A 126 8.99 -27.86 -12.26
CA ILE A 126 10.13 -27.83 -13.19
C ILE A 126 11.38 -28.50 -12.60
N ASP A 127 11.71 -28.21 -11.34
CA ASP A 127 12.89 -28.80 -10.69
C ASP A 127 12.72 -30.31 -10.47
N THR A 128 11.51 -30.76 -10.13
CA THR A 128 11.19 -32.19 -9.98
C THR A 128 11.31 -32.93 -11.32
N GLN A 129 10.89 -32.31 -12.42
CA GLN A 129 11.04 -32.89 -13.77
C GLN A 129 12.51 -32.98 -14.20
N LYS A 130 13.34 -31.99 -13.85
CA LYS A 130 14.79 -32.02 -14.13
C LYS A 130 15.55 -33.04 -13.28
N ALA A 131 15.13 -33.30 -12.04
CA ALA A 131 15.78 -34.26 -11.17
C ALA A 131 15.49 -35.74 -11.55
N ASN A 132 14.43 -35.98 -12.32
CA ASN A 132 14.02 -37.30 -12.79
C ASN A 132 14.47 -37.61 -14.25
N GLN A 133 15.27 -36.73 -14.85
CA GLN A 133 15.97 -36.94 -16.12
C GLN A 133 17.46 -37.14 -15.89
#